data_AF-A0A4R7F8Z1-F1
#
_entry.id   AF-A0A4R7F8Z1-F1
#
_cell.length_a   1.000
_cell.length_b   1.000
_cell.length_c   1.000
_cell.angle_alpha   90.00
_cell.angle_beta   90.00
_cell.angle_gamma   90.00
#
_symmetry.space_group_name_H-M   'P 1'
#
loop_
_entity.id
_entity.type
_entity.pdbx_description
1 polymer ?
#
loop_
_entity_poly.entity_id
_entity_poly.type
_entity_poly.pdbx_seq_one_letter_code
_entity_poly.pdbx_strand_id
1 'polypeptide(L)'
;MTTYSQAFGGQGGGAILDYQVFPSSQIYTVQYDGVLDVLAIAASGSGSVGNQLVGGAGAGECAWRRAVRVYKGDTLTITIGGGGAGVTAAFNAAVAGNAGGDTVITSSRGWSITVRGGKGGTVGGGTSLLGGRGGTGGSGGDVHVAGGNGGDIIL
;
A
#
# COMPACT_ATOMS: atom_id res chain seq x y z
N MET A 1 18.52 0.04 -17.72
CA MET A 1 18.69 -0.42 -16.32
C MET A 1 18.76 0.83 -15.46
N THR A 2 17.62 1.28 -14.94
CA THR A 2 17.56 2.50 -14.13
C THR A 2 17.90 2.12 -12.69
N THR A 3 19.01 2.64 -12.17
CA THR A 3 19.37 2.44 -10.77
C THR A 3 18.41 3.27 -9.92
N TYR A 4 17.60 2.62 -9.09
CA TYR A 4 16.55 3.26 -8.28
C TYR A 4 17.05 4.38 -7.35
N SER A 5 18.37 4.52 -7.15
CA SER A 5 19.00 5.64 -6.46
C SER A 5 18.70 7.01 -7.09
N GLN A 6 18.40 7.07 -8.40
CA GLN A 6 18.09 8.34 -9.07
C GLN A 6 16.67 8.85 -8.81
N ALA A 7 15.73 7.98 -8.41
CA ALA A 7 14.36 8.40 -8.09
C ALA A 7 14.26 9.15 -6.76
N PHE A 8 15.26 8.97 -5.87
CA PHE A 8 15.33 9.59 -4.54
C PHE A 8 16.53 10.55 -4.39
N GLY A 9 17.34 10.71 -5.45
CA GLY A 9 18.52 11.56 -5.46
C GLY A 9 18.16 13.04 -5.67
N GLY A 10 17.73 13.71 -4.61
CA GLY A 10 17.66 15.18 -4.60
C GLY A 10 19.06 15.77 -4.78
N GLN A 11 19.22 16.58 -5.83
CA GLN A 11 20.47 17.27 -6.19
C GLN A 11 20.72 18.44 -5.22
N GLY A 12 21.03 18.16 -3.95
CA GLY A 12 21.23 19.24 -2.97
C GLY A 12 21.62 18.90 -1.53
N GLY A 13 21.63 17.65 -1.08
CA GLY A 13 21.96 17.38 0.33
C GLY A 13 22.33 15.94 0.63
N GLY A 14 23.62 15.68 0.83
CA GLY A 14 24.15 14.40 1.33
C GLY A 14 24.12 13.26 0.31
N ALA A 15 25.08 12.34 0.43
CA ALA A 15 25.02 11.09 -0.30
C ALA A 15 23.99 10.16 0.36
N ILE A 16 23.17 9.47 -0.45
CA ILE A 16 22.34 8.36 0.04
C ILE A 16 23.28 7.28 0.57
N LEU A 17 23.25 7.03 1.89
CA LEU A 17 24.12 6.05 2.54
C LEU A 17 23.64 4.61 2.32
N ASP A 18 22.33 4.40 2.23
CA ASP A 18 21.70 3.09 2.03
C ASP A 18 20.31 3.27 1.38
N TYR A 19 19.89 2.27 0.60
CA TYR A 19 18.55 2.19 0.02
C TYR A 19 18.06 0.74 0.07
N GLN A 20 16.95 0.51 0.75
CA GLN A 20 16.39 -0.82 0.99
C GLN A 20 14.93 -0.90 0.53
N VAL A 21 14.55 -2.02 -0.07
CA VAL A 21 13.18 -2.33 -0.46
C VAL A 21 12.76 -3.60 0.26
N PHE A 22 11.59 -3.56 0.91
CA PHE A 22 11.08 -4.65 1.73
C PHE A 22 9.79 -5.22 1.10
N PRO A 23 9.89 -6.28 0.27
CA PRO A 23 8.73 -6.89 -0.36
C PRO A 23 7.93 -7.80 0.60
N SER A 24 8.47 -8.08 1.78
CA SER A 24 7.86 -8.92 2.81
C SER A 24 8.09 -8.32 4.20
N SER A 25 7.18 -8.67 5.12
CA SER A 25 7.24 -8.25 6.51
C SER A 25 8.54 -8.72 7.18
N GLN A 26 9.21 -7.81 7.88
CA GLN A 26 10.46 -8.09 8.59
C GLN A 26 10.79 -6.98 9.58
N ILE A 27 11.84 -7.21 10.37
CA ILE A 27 12.45 -6.17 11.20
C ILE A 27 13.75 -5.74 10.52
N TYR A 28 13.89 -4.44 10.27
CA TYR A 28 15.13 -3.84 9.79
C TYR A 28 15.83 -3.11 10.94
N THR A 29 17.12 -3.37 11.12
CA THR A 29 17.98 -2.64 12.06
C THR A 29 18.78 -1.60 11.30
N VAL A 30 18.70 -0.34 11.73
CA VAL A 30 19.42 0.78 11.13
C VAL A 30 20.93 0.59 11.31
N GLN A 31 21.68 0.72 10.22
CA GLN A 31 23.13 0.48 10.19
C GLN A 31 23.98 1.73 10.45
N TYR A 32 23.38 2.92 10.33
CA TYR A 32 24.07 4.21 10.37
C TYR A 32 23.27 5.25 11.15
N ASP A 33 23.98 6.16 11.82
CA ASP A 33 23.34 7.38 12.34
C ASP A 33 23.03 8.31 11.18
N GLY A 34 21.84 8.92 11.18
CA GLY A 34 21.48 9.86 10.13
C GLY A 34 20.00 10.19 10.05
N VAL A 35 19.57 10.42 8.82
CA VAL A 35 18.23 10.83 8.47
C VAL A 35 17.67 9.83 7.46
N LEU A 36 16.46 9.36 7.72
CA LEU A 36 15.77 8.33 6.95
C LEU A 36 14.49 8.90 6.33
N ASP A 37 14.28 8.58 5.05
CA ASP A 37 13.01 8.73 4.35
C ASP A 37 12.34 7.37 4.21
N VAL A 38 11.05 7.29 4.53
CA VAL A 38 10.27 6.03 4.53
C VAL A 38 9.04 6.18 3.64
N LEU A 39 9.05 5.51 2.49
CA LEU A 39 7.88 5.36 1.63
C LEU A 39 7.23 4.00 1.91
N ALA A 40 5.94 4.02 2.22
CA ALA A 40 5.13 2.82 2.44
C ALA A 40 3.94 2.81 1.48
N ILE A 41 3.64 1.63 0.95
CA ILE A 41 2.53 1.40 0.02
C ILE A 41 1.74 0.21 0.55
N ALA A 42 0.42 0.35 0.60
CA ALA A 42 -0.47 -0.73 1.04
C ALA A 42 -0.91 -1.61 -0.13
N ALA A 43 -1.42 -2.79 0.21
CA ALA A 43 -1.88 -3.73 -0.79
C ALA A 43 -3.23 -3.31 -1.40
N SER A 44 -3.47 -3.81 -2.62
CA SER A 44 -4.76 -3.65 -3.29
C SER A 44 -5.74 -4.75 -2.86
N GLY A 45 -7.03 -4.49 -3.00
CA GLY A 45 -8.06 -5.53 -2.89
C GLY A 45 -8.03 -6.49 -4.09
N SER A 46 -8.87 -7.53 -4.06
CA SER A 46 -9.19 -8.35 -5.23
C SER A 46 -10.44 -7.85 -5.93
N GLY A 47 -10.53 -8.17 -7.23
CA GLY A 47 -11.73 -7.90 -8.01
C GLY A 47 -12.93 -8.71 -7.53
N SER A 48 -14.12 -8.34 -7.99
CA SER A 48 -15.37 -9.09 -7.77
C SER A 48 -15.74 -9.88 -9.01
N VAL A 49 -16.66 -10.84 -8.86
CA VAL A 49 -17.27 -11.56 -9.97
C VAL A 49 -18.79 -11.61 -9.79
N GLY A 50 -19.55 -11.32 -10.83
CA GLY A 50 -21.00 -11.42 -10.81
C GLY A 50 -21.61 -11.35 -12.21
N ASN A 51 -22.58 -12.23 -12.48
CA ASN A 51 -23.34 -12.24 -13.75
C ASN A 51 -22.45 -12.17 -15.02
N GLN A 52 -21.38 -12.97 -15.06
CA GLN A 52 -20.39 -13.02 -16.15
C GLN A 52 -19.54 -11.73 -16.32
N LEU A 53 -19.58 -10.83 -15.35
CA LEU A 53 -18.81 -9.59 -15.31
C LEU A 53 -17.82 -9.62 -14.15
N VAL A 54 -16.73 -8.87 -14.30
CA VAL A 54 -15.65 -8.76 -13.31
C VAL A 54 -15.50 -7.29 -12.93
N GLY A 55 -15.54 -6.99 -11.63
CA GLY A 55 -15.35 -5.64 -11.10
C GLY A 55 -13.93 -5.42 -10.61
N GLY A 56 -13.39 -4.21 -10.79
CA GLY A 56 -12.04 -3.86 -10.35
C GLY A 56 -11.96 -3.59 -8.84
N ALA A 57 -10.81 -3.87 -8.25
CA ALA A 57 -10.50 -3.55 -6.86
C ALA A 57 -9.86 -2.16 -6.72
N GLY A 58 -9.97 -1.57 -5.53
CA GLY A 58 -9.23 -0.35 -5.21
C GLY A 58 -7.76 -0.63 -4.94
N ALA A 59 -6.91 0.34 -5.31
CA ALA A 59 -5.50 0.33 -4.98
C ALA A 59 -5.28 0.70 -3.50
N GLY A 60 -4.18 0.23 -2.92
CA GLY A 60 -3.73 0.70 -1.60
C GLY A 60 -3.31 2.17 -1.64
N GLU A 61 -3.37 2.81 -0.48
CA GLU A 61 -2.80 4.14 -0.26
C GLU A 61 -1.26 4.11 -0.37
N CYS A 62 -0.63 5.27 -0.58
CA CYS A 62 0.79 5.44 -0.28
C CYS A 62 1.03 6.59 0.71
N ALA A 63 2.02 6.42 1.57
CA ALA A 63 2.42 7.43 2.53
C ALA A 63 3.93 7.59 2.56
N TRP A 64 4.41 8.83 2.68
CA TRP A 64 5.82 9.16 2.78
C TRP A 64 6.10 9.95 4.05
N ARG A 65 6.97 9.40 4.90
CA ARG A 65 7.55 10.07 6.07
C ARG A 65 8.97 10.52 5.71
N ARG A 66 9.25 11.81 5.84
CA ARG A 66 10.52 12.39 5.44
C ARG A 66 11.35 12.81 6.64
N ALA A 67 12.65 12.86 6.40
CA ALA A 67 13.65 13.44 7.27
C ALA A 67 13.58 12.96 8.73
N VAL A 68 13.34 11.66 8.94
CA VAL A 68 13.27 11.10 10.29
C VAL A 68 14.67 10.82 10.81
N ARG A 69 15.02 11.42 11.94
CA ARG A 69 16.30 11.12 12.59
C ARG A 69 16.31 9.70 13.14
N VAL A 70 17.35 8.95 12.80
CA VAL A 70 17.59 7.57 13.23
C VAL A 70 19.02 7.40 13.72
N TYR A 71 19.23 6.41 14.57
CA TYR A 71 20.54 6.03 15.07
C TYR A 71 20.81 4.57 14.75
N LYS A 72 22.09 4.22 14.62
CA LYS A 72 22.53 2.85 14.46
C LYS A 72 21.98 1.99 15.60
N GLY A 73 21.37 0.87 15.24
CA GLY A 73 20.73 -0.05 16.18
C GLY A 73 19.24 0.22 16.43
N ASP A 74 18.68 1.36 15.99
CA ASP A 74 17.23 1.53 15.97
C ASP A 74 16.58 0.47 15.07
N THR A 75 15.38 0.03 15.42
CA THR A 75 14.65 -0.99 14.66
C THR A 75 13.39 -0.42 14.04
N LEU A 76 13.09 -0.91 12.84
CA LEU A 76 11.84 -0.69 12.13
C LEU A 76 11.14 -2.03 11.98
N THR A 77 9.98 -2.19 12.61
CA THR A 77 9.11 -3.34 12.37
C THR A 77 8.23 -3.02 11.18
N ILE A 78 8.42 -3.74 10.09
CA ILE A 78 7.72 -3.52 8.82
C ILE A 78 6.73 -4.67 8.66
N THR A 79 5.45 -4.35 8.65
CA THR A 79 4.36 -5.27 8.35
C THR A 79 3.78 -4.91 7.00
N ILE A 80 3.98 -5.77 6.00
CA ILE A 80 3.43 -5.60 4.66
C ILE A 80 2.02 -6.19 4.63
N GLY A 81 1.05 -5.40 4.20
CA GLY A 81 -0.33 -5.85 4.02
C GLY A 81 -0.43 -6.89 2.90
N GLY A 82 -1.22 -7.94 3.10
CA GLY A 82 -1.50 -8.94 2.05
C GLY A 82 -2.46 -8.40 1.00
N GLY A 83 -2.29 -8.79 -0.27
CA GLY A 83 -3.29 -8.54 -1.29
C GLY A 83 -4.64 -9.20 -0.97
N GLY A 84 -5.73 -8.62 -1.47
CA GLY A 84 -7.04 -9.25 -1.37
C GLY A 84 -7.04 -10.63 -2.01
N ALA A 85 -7.57 -11.64 -1.32
CA ALA A 85 -7.66 -12.99 -1.85
C ALA A 85 -8.60 -13.04 -3.06
N GLY A 86 -8.21 -13.78 -4.12
CA GLY A 86 -9.06 -13.98 -5.28
C GLY A 86 -10.40 -14.63 -4.92
N VAL A 87 -11.43 -14.30 -5.67
CA VAL A 87 -12.78 -14.84 -5.49
C VAL A 87 -13.24 -15.56 -6.74
N THR A 88 -14.08 -16.57 -6.56
CA THR A 88 -14.72 -17.33 -7.64
C THR A 88 -16.21 -17.45 -7.36
N ALA A 89 -17.02 -17.59 -8.40
CA ALA A 89 -18.46 -17.73 -8.29
C ALA A 89 -18.97 -18.81 -9.25
N ALA A 90 -20.03 -19.51 -8.85
CA ALA A 90 -20.79 -20.37 -9.75
C ALA A 90 -21.52 -19.54 -10.81
N PHE A 91 -22.03 -20.20 -11.85
CA PHE A 91 -22.83 -19.55 -12.88
C PHE A 91 -24.02 -18.81 -12.26
N ASN A 92 -24.21 -17.54 -12.65
CA ASN A 92 -25.21 -16.61 -12.10
C ASN A 92 -25.06 -16.25 -10.60
N ALA A 93 -23.97 -16.62 -9.94
CA ALA A 93 -23.66 -16.16 -8.59
C ALA A 93 -22.84 -14.85 -8.61
N ALA A 94 -22.85 -14.17 -7.47
CA ALA A 94 -22.21 -12.87 -7.26
C ALA A 94 -21.38 -12.92 -5.99
N VAL A 95 -20.09 -12.56 -6.09
CA VAL A 95 -19.14 -12.54 -4.97
C VAL A 95 -18.34 -11.24 -5.02
N ALA A 96 -18.42 -10.48 -3.93
CA ALA A 96 -17.61 -9.27 -3.75
C ALA A 96 -16.13 -9.62 -3.58
N GLY A 97 -15.25 -8.72 -3.99
CA GLY A 97 -13.82 -8.87 -3.77
C GLY A 97 -13.44 -8.70 -2.30
N ASN A 98 -12.25 -9.18 -1.95
CA ASN A 98 -11.66 -9.04 -0.63
C ASN A 98 -10.81 -7.77 -0.56
N ALA A 99 -10.82 -7.08 0.59
CA ALA A 99 -9.94 -5.93 0.80
C ALA A 99 -8.48 -6.35 0.92
N GLY A 100 -7.57 -5.47 0.50
CA GLY A 100 -6.15 -5.57 0.80
C GLY A 100 -5.88 -5.24 2.26
N GLY A 101 -4.80 -5.80 2.79
CA GLY A 101 -4.28 -5.50 4.12
C GLY A 101 -3.54 -4.16 4.17
N ASP A 102 -3.49 -3.59 5.37
CA ASP A 102 -2.75 -2.37 5.65
C ASP A 102 -1.25 -2.67 5.75
N THR A 103 -0.43 -1.73 5.27
CA THR A 103 1.02 -1.73 5.53
C THR A 103 1.30 -0.84 6.73
N VAL A 104 2.01 -1.38 7.72
CA VAL A 104 2.33 -0.68 8.97
C VAL A 104 3.83 -0.73 9.23
N ILE A 105 4.42 0.42 9.50
CA ILE A 105 5.82 0.53 9.92
C ILE A 105 5.83 1.17 11.31
N THR A 106 6.46 0.51 12.28
CA THR A 106 6.68 1.06 13.61
C THR A 106 8.17 1.14 13.90
N SER A 107 8.61 2.22 14.54
CA SER A 107 10.00 2.39 14.96
C SER A 107 10.16 2.16 16.45
N SER A 108 11.31 1.62 16.86
CA SER A 108 11.76 1.60 18.26
C SER A 108 11.77 2.99 18.91
N ARG A 109 11.79 4.07 18.11
CA ARG A 109 11.70 5.47 18.59
C ARG A 109 10.28 5.96 18.87
N GLY A 110 9.25 5.12 18.66
CA GLY A 110 7.86 5.42 19.05
C GLY A 110 6.99 6.08 17.99
N TRP A 111 7.50 6.32 16.78
CA TRP A 111 6.65 6.75 15.65
C TRP A 111 6.16 5.56 14.84
N SER A 112 5.03 5.74 14.16
CA SER A 112 4.45 4.76 13.26
C SER A 112 3.86 5.40 12.01
N ILE A 113 3.75 4.59 10.95
CA ILE A 113 3.06 4.89 9.71
C ILE A 113 2.07 3.75 9.47
N THR A 114 0.82 4.09 9.17
CA THR A 114 -0.21 3.15 8.75
C THR A 114 -0.74 3.59 7.41
N VAL A 115 -0.60 2.71 6.42
CA VAL A 115 -1.04 2.93 5.04
C VAL A 115 -2.17 1.97 4.76
N ARG A 116 -3.33 2.49 4.35
CA ARG A 116 -4.55 1.67 4.25
C ARG A 116 -4.63 0.87 2.95
N GLY A 117 -4.99 -0.40 3.08
CA GLY A 117 -5.25 -1.27 1.94
C GLY A 117 -6.48 -0.84 1.14
N GLY A 118 -6.46 -1.14 -0.16
CA GLY A 118 -7.57 -0.91 -1.06
C GLY A 118 -8.75 -1.83 -0.78
N LYS A 119 -9.97 -1.39 -1.09
CA LYS A 119 -11.18 -2.21 -0.92
C LYS A 119 -11.36 -3.19 -2.07
N GLY A 120 -12.00 -4.32 -1.79
CA GLY A 120 -12.37 -5.29 -2.81
C GLY A 120 -13.39 -4.74 -3.79
N GLY A 121 -13.47 -5.34 -4.99
CA GLY A 121 -14.47 -5.00 -6.00
C GLY A 121 -15.90 -5.19 -5.48
N THR A 122 -16.82 -4.35 -5.94
CA THR A 122 -18.23 -4.43 -5.51
C THR A 122 -19.03 -5.39 -6.41
N VAL A 123 -20.16 -5.90 -5.91
CA VAL A 123 -21.05 -6.76 -6.70
C VAL A 123 -22.51 -6.33 -6.48
N GLY A 124 -23.32 -6.44 -7.53
CA GLY A 124 -24.75 -6.12 -7.53
C GLY A 124 -25.44 -6.63 -8.81
N GLY A 125 -26.76 -6.48 -8.90
CA GLY A 125 -27.56 -6.97 -10.03
C GLY A 125 -28.10 -5.84 -10.90
N GLY A 126 -27.87 -5.91 -12.22
CA GLY A 126 -28.62 -5.16 -13.24
C GLY A 126 -28.40 -3.64 -13.31
N THR A 127 -27.35 -3.11 -12.68
CA THR A 127 -26.98 -1.68 -12.74
C THR A 127 -25.47 -1.51 -12.89
N SER A 128 -25.04 -0.33 -13.33
CA SER A 128 -23.61 0.02 -13.32
C SER A 128 -23.06 -0.03 -11.89
N LEU A 129 -21.91 -0.67 -11.70
CA LEU A 129 -21.27 -0.87 -10.40
C LEU A 129 -19.95 -0.13 -10.36
N LEU A 130 -19.74 0.63 -9.29
CA LEU A 130 -18.45 1.26 -9.03
C LEU A 130 -17.43 0.22 -8.59
N GLY A 131 -16.18 0.35 -9.02
CA GLY A 131 -15.09 -0.47 -8.53
C GLY A 131 -14.86 -0.30 -7.02
N GLY A 132 -14.03 -1.18 -6.47
CA GLY A 132 -13.59 -1.08 -5.07
C GLY A 132 -12.94 0.29 -4.81
N ARG A 133 -13.29 0.92 -3.68
CA ARG A 133 -12.65 2.19 -3.29
C ARG A 133 -11.17 2.00 -2.99
N GLY A 134 -10.35 2.98 -3.33
CA GLY A 134 -8.95 3.00 -2.91
C GLY A 134 -8.77 3.10 -1.39
N GLY A 135 -7.59 2.74 -0.91
CA GLY A 135 -7.18 2.93 0.46
C GLY A 135 -7.13 4.41 0.83
N THR A 136 -7.66 4.77 1.99
CA THR A 136 -7.68 6.16 2.47
C THR A 136 -7.77 6.20 3.98
N GLY A 137 -7.31 7.29 4.58
CA GLY A 137 -7.37 7.49 6.04
C GLY A 137 -6.28 6.76 6.80
N GLY A 138 -5.15 6.49 6.14
CA GLY A 138 -3.89 6.19 6.80
C GLY A 138 -3.45 7.31 7.75
N SER A 139 -2.45 7.02 8.55
CA SER A 139 -1.94 7.93 9.57
C SER A 139 -0.44 7.85 9.66
N GLY A 140 0.19 8.96 10.05
CA GLY A 140 1.64 9.07 10.14
C GLY A 140 2.28 9.14 8.75
N GLY A 141 3.40 9.83 8.63
CA GLY A 141 3.86 10.31 7.33
C GLY A 141 3.55 11.79 7.18
N ASP A 142 4.32 12.46 6.33
CA ASP A 142 4.16 13.89 6.05
C ASP A 142 3.30 14.10 4.79
N VAL A 143 3.25 13.07 3.93
CA VAL A 143 2.48 13.06 2.69
C VAL A 143 1.69 11.76 2.63
N HIS A 144 0.41 11.89 2.25
CA HIS A 144 -0.49 10.77 2.00
C HIS A 144 -1.14 10.95 0.64
N VAL A 145 -1.19 9.88 -0.14
CA VAL A 145 -1.92 9.83 -1.41
C VAL A 145 -2.89 8.65 -1.34
N ALA A 146 -4.17 8.98 -1.37
CA ALA A 146 -5.23 7.97 -1.40
C ALA A 146 -5.06 7.04 -2.62
N GLY A 147 -5.39 5.78 -2.43
CA GLY A 147 -5.42 4.82 -3.52
C GLY A 147 -6.47 5.19 -4.56
N GLY A 148 -6.22 4.80 -5.81
CA GLY A 148 -7.23 4.89 -6.87
C GLY A 148 -8.37 3.90 -6.68
N ASN A 149 -9.55 4.25 -7.18
CA ASN A 149 -10.67 3.32 -7.27
C ASN A 149 -10.40 2.26 -8.35
N GLY A 150 -11.03 1.10 -8.18
CA GLY A 150 -11.04 0.04 -9.18
C GLY A 150 -11.91 0.36 -10.38
N GLY A 151 -11.76 -0.43 -11.44
CA GLY A 151 -12.59 -0.33 -12.64
C GLY A 151 -14.06 -0.65 -12.38
N ASP A 152 -14.93 0.17 -12.97
CA ASP A 152 -16.37 0.04 -12.90
C ASP A 152 -16.89 -1.01 -13.89
N ILE A 153 -18.08 -1.55 -13.62
CA ILE A 153 -18.88 -2.30 -14.59
C ILE A 153 -19.98 -1.37 -15.10
N ILE A 154 -20.09 -1.22 -16.42
CA ILE A 154 -21.16 -0.44 -17.06
C ILE A 154 -22.10 -1.41 -17.78
N LEU A 155 -23.41 -1.27 -17.56
CA LEU A 155 -24.49 -2.06 -18.12
C LEU A 155 -25.47 -1.20 -18.90
#